data_AF-A0A7X8Z528-F1
#
_entry.id   AF-A0A7X8Z528-F1
#
_cell.length_a   1.000
_cell.length_b   1.000
_cell.length_c   1.000
_cell.angle_alpha   90.00
_cell.angle_beta   90.00
_cell.angle_gamma   90.00
#
_symmetry.space_group_name_H-M   'P 1'
#
loop_
_entity.id
_entity.type
_entity.pdbx_description
1 polymer ?
#
loop_
_entity_poly.entity_id
_entity_poly.type
_entity_poly.pdbx_seq_one_letter_code
_entity_poly.pdbx_strand_id
1 'polypeptide(L)'
;MMREVICKVVAGENLAAEEAAGAVRAVMEGKATPAQIGGFLTALRVKGETMEEIYGAALAMREKAIAICRGKRGLLDTCGTGGDGSNTFNISTAAAFVVAAAGVPVAKHGNRAVSSACGSADLLEALGIKVDLTPAQVEAAIEEVGIGFLFAPLFHQAMKHAAG
;
A
#
# COMPACT_ATOMS: atom_id res chain seq x y z
N MET A 1 10.43 18.77 -13.52
CA MET A 1 9.51 18.05 -12.61
C MET A 1 10.18 17.54 -11.33
N MET A 2 10.81 16.35 -11.25
CA MET A 2 11.35 15.85 -9.95
C MET A 2 12.26 16.84 -9.22
N ARG A 3 13.17 17.51 -9.94
CA ARG A 3 14.02 18.56 -9.38
C ARG A 3 13.23 19.73 -8.79
N GLU A 4 12.19 20.19 -9.48
CA GLU A 4 11.36 21.33 -9.03
C GLU A 4 10.59 20.95 -7.76
N VAL A 5 9.99 19.77 -7.74
CA VAL A 5 9.26 19.23 -6.58
C VAL A 5 10.20 19.10 -5.37
N ILE A 6 11.39 18.54 -5.57
CA ILE A 6 12.39 18.44 -4.49
C ILE A 6 12.78 19.83 -3.98
N CYS A 7 13.04 20.80 -4.86
CA CYS A 7 13.38 22.17 -4.44
C CYS A 7 12.29 22.81 -3.56
N LYS A 8 11.02 22.66 -3.94
CA LYS A 8 9.88 23.16 -3.14
C LYS A 8 9.83 22.54 -1.75
N VAL A 9 9.89 21.21 -1.68
CA VAL A 9 9.80 20.50 -0.40
C VAL A 9 10.99 20.85 0.51
N VAL A 10 12.20 20.97 -0.05
CA VAL A 10 13.39 21.42 0.69
C VAL A 10 13.24 22.85 1.22
N ALA A 11 12.53 23.72 0.50
CA ALA A 11 12.20 25.07 0.95
C ALA A 11 11.09 25.11 2.02
N GLY A 12 10.53 23.95 2.41
CA GLY A 12 9.42 23.86 3.35
C GLY A 12 8.06 24.16 2.72
N GLU A 13 7.98 24.24 1.39
CA GLU A 13 6.72 24.47 0.67
C GLU A 13 5.94 23.17 0.50
N ASN A 14 4.62 23.24 0.69
CA ASN A 14 3.72 22.10 0.48
C ASN A 14 3.41 21.95 -1.01
N LEU A 15 3.28 20.70 -1.44
CA LEU A 15 2.87 20.37 -2.80
C LEU A 15 1.34 20.28 -2.89
N ALA A 16 0.80 20.70 -4.04
CA ALA A 16 -0.56 20.32 -4.40
C ALA A 16 -0.65 18.80 -4.65
N ALA A 17 -1.85 18.24 -4.55
CA ALA A 17 -2.08 16.81 -4.76
C ALA A 17 -1.59 16.34 -6.14
N GLU A 18 -1.78 17.15 -7.18
CA GLU A 18 -1.35 16.85 -8.55
C GLU A 18 0.18 16.83 -8.68
N GLU A 19 0.88 17.70 -7.95
CA GLU A 19 2.36 17.74 -7.94
C GLU A 19 2.92 16.50 -7.24
N ALA A 20 2.36 16.14 -6.08
CA ALA A 20 2.72 14.93 -5.34
C ALA A 20 2.43 13.67 -6.17
N ALA A 21 1.25 13.59 -6.80
CA ALA A 21 0.90 12.50 -7.70
C ALA A 21 1.87 12.40 -8.89
N GLY A 22 2.23 13.53 -9.49
CA GLY A 22 3.21 13.59 -10.58
C GLY A 22 4.57 13.04 -10.17
N ALA A 23 5.07 13.45 -9.00
CA ALA A 23 6.35 12.97 -8.48
C ALA A 23 6.32 11.46 -8.21
N VAL A 24 5.30 10.96 -7.51
CA VAL A 24 5.15 9.52 -7.22
C VAL A 24 4.97 8.71 -8.51
N ARG A 25 4.22 9.22 -9.49
CA ARG A 25 4.10 8.58 -10.81
C ARG A 25 5.44 8.47 -11.52
N ALA A 26 6.28 9.50 -11.47
CA ALA A 26 7.63 9.45 -12.04
C ALA A 26 8.52 8.39 -11.36
N VAL A 27 8.41 8.25 -10.04
CA VAL A 27 9.09 7.18 -9.30
C VAL A 27 8.61 5.81 -9.76
N MET A 28 7.29 5.58 -9.77
CA MET A 28 6.68 4.30 -10.15
C MET A 28 6.87 3.92 -11.62
N GLU A 29 7.18 4.88 -12.49
CA GLU A 29 7.52 4.64 -13.90
C GLU A 29 9.02 4.45 -14.13
N GLY A 30 9.84 4.46 -13.06
CA GLY A 30 11.30 4.31 -13.17
C GLY A 30 12.00 5.52 -13.80
N LYS A 31 11.37 6.70 -13.78
CA LYS A 31 11.89 7.94 -14.37
C LYS A 31 12.69 8.79 -13.38
N ALA A 32 12.63 8.47 -12.08
CA ALA A 32 13.41 9.13 -11.04
C ALA A 32 14.68 8.33 -10.73
N THR A 33 15.80 9.02 -10.53
CA THR A 33 17.05 8.37 -10.10
C THR A 33 16.99 8.01 -8.61
N PRO A 34 17.82 7.05 -8.12
CA PRO A 34 17.87 6.73 -6.69
C PRO A 34 18.14 7.95 -5.79
N ALA A 35 19.00 8.87 -6.24
CA ALA A 35 19.29 10.11 -5.52
C ALA A 35 18.06 11.04 -5.46
N GLN A 36 17.27 11.12 -6.53
CA GLN A 36 16.03 11.92 -6.54
C GLN A 36 14.97 11.30 -5.63
N ILE A 37 14.84 9.97 -5.62
CA ILE A 37 13.90 9.26 -4.76
C ILE A 37 14.28 9.49 -3.28
N GLY A 38 15.53 9.22 -2.92
CA GLY A 38 16.02 9.42 -1.55
C GLY A 38 15.90 10.87 -1.09
N GLY A 39 16.27 11.83 -1.95
CA GLY A 39 16.15 13.25 -1.66
C GLY A 39 14.70 13.70 -1.46
N PHE A 40 13.78 13.27 -2.33
CA PHE A 40 12.36 13.59 -2.23
C PHE A 40 11.72 13.05 -0.96
N LEU A 41 11.90 11.75 -0.68
CA LEU A 41 11.32 11.11 0.50
C LEU A 41 11.87 11.66 1.81
N THR A 42 13.19 11.92 1.86
CA THR A 42 13.83 12.52 3.04
C THR A 42 13.32 13.95 3.27
N ALA A 43 13.26 14.77 2.22
CA ALA A 43 12.78 16.15 2.32
C ALA A 43 11.32 16.20 2.79
N LEU A 44 10.46 15.33 2.26
CA LEU A 44 9.06 15.22 2.69
C LEU A 44 8.96 14.90 4.18
N ARG A 45 9.72 13.91 4.65
CA ARG A 45 9.73 13.53 6.06
C ARG A 45 10.23 14.65 6.98
N VAL A 46 11.27 15.37 6.56
CA VAL A 46 11.81 16.49 7.35
C VAL A 46 10.84 17.67 7.40
N LYS A 47 10.18 18.00 6.28
CA LYS A 47 9.14 19.03 6.21
C LYS A 47 7.89 18.64 7.02
N GLY A 48 7.54 17.36 7.01
CA GLY A 48 6.24 16.84 7.41
C GLY A 48 5.29 16.76 6.22
N GLU A 49 4.73 15.58 5.98
CA GLU A 49 3.81 15.31 4.88
C GLU A 49 2.41 15.90 5.15
N THR A 50 1.79 16.55 4.16
CA THR A 50 0.41 17.05 4.26
C THR A 50 -0.64 16.04 3.77
N MET A 51 -1.92 16.31 4.04
CA MET A 51 -3.02 15.47 3.53
C MET A 51 -3.06 15.44 2.01
N GLU A 52 -2.82 16.57 1.35
CA GLU A 52 -2.81 16.69 -0.11
C GLU A 52 -1.67 15.88 -0.73
N GLU A 53 -0.49 15.92 -0.10
CA GLU A 53 0.69 15.16 -0.53
C GLU A 53 0.45 13.65 -0.41
N ILE A 54 -0.08 13.21 0.73
CA ILE A 54 -0.43 11.80 0.97
C ILE A 54 -1.55 11.35 0.01
N TYR A 55 -2.56 12.18 -0.20
CA TYR A 55 -3.65 11.89 -1.13
C TYR A 55 -3.15 11.75 -2.57
N GLY A 56 -2.33 12.70 -3.04
CA GLY A 56 -1.72 12.65 -4.37
C GLY A 56 -0.86 11.41 -4.58
N ALA A 57 -0.03 11.07 -3.57
CA ALA A 57 0.76 9.85 -3.58
C ALA A 57 -0.12 8.59 -3.68
N ALA A 58 -1.16 8.49 -2.84
CA ALA A 58 -2.07 7.36 -2.83
C ALA A 58 -2.83 7.20 -4.16
N LEU A 59 -3.25 8.31 -4.79
CA LEU A 59 -3.86 8.30 -6.12
C LEU A 59 -2.91 7.71 -7.17
N ALA A 60 -1.68 8.23 -7.26
CA ALA A 60 -0.69 7.74 -8.21
C ALA A 60 -0.36 6.25 -7.99
N MET A 61 -0.29 5.81 -6.73
CA MET A 61 -0.09 4.39 -6.40
C MET A 61 -1.25 3.51 -6.87
N ARG A 62 -2.50 3.98 -6.72
CA ARG A 62 -3.69 3.26 -7.17
C ARG A 62 -3.83 3.22 -8.69
N GLU A 63 -3.43 4.28 -9.40
CA GLU A 63 -3.40 4.30 -10.87
C GLU A 63 -2.53 3.19 -11.47
N LYS A 64 -1.45 2.83 -10.78
CA LYS A 64 -0.49 1.79 -11.20
C LYS A 64 -0.76 0.42 -10.59
N ALA A 65 -1.73 0.31 -9.69
CA ALA A 65 -2.08 -0.94 -9.03
C ALA A 65 -2.96 -1.81 -9.94
N ILE A 66 -2.91 -3.12 -9.73
CA ILE A 66 -3.89 -4.03 -10.33
C ILE A 66 -5.22 -3.83 -9.61
N ALA A 67 -6.25 -3.39 -10.35
CA ALA A 67 -7.58 -3.21 -9.79
C ALA A 67 -8.36 -4.53 -9.75
N ILE A 68 -9.06 -4.78 -8.65
CA ILE A 68 -10.02 -5.87 -8.47
C ILE A 68 -11.34 -5.35 -7.93
N CYS A 69 -12.40 -6.14 -8.04
CA CYS A 69 -13.74 -5.88 -7.54
C CYS A 69 -14.31 -4.54 -8.02
N ARG A 70 -14.03 -4.16 -9.28
CA ARG A 70 -14.48 -2.87 -9.83
C ARG A 70 -16.00 -2.73 -9.71
N GLY A 71 -16.44 -1.64 -9.05
CA GLY A 71 -17.86 -1.33 -8.85
C GLY A 71 -18.52 -2.05 -7.67
N LYS A 72 -17.83 -3.00 -7.00
CA LYS A 72 -18.33 -3.63 -5.77
C LYS A 72 -18.27 -2.64 -4.61
N ARG A 73 -19.33 -2.58 -3.81
CA ARG A 73 -19.44 -1.71 -2.62
C ARG A 73 -19.48 -2.57 -1.36
N GLY A 74 -19.17 -1.97 -0.21
CA GLY A 74 -19.21 -2.66 1.08
C GLY A 74 -18.04 -3.61 1.34
N LEU A 75 -16.94 -3.48 0.58
CA LEU A 75 -15.69 -4.17 0.88
C LEU A 75 -14.97 -3.46 2.02
N LEU A 76 -14.57 -4.22 3.04
CA LEU A 76 -13.76 -3.73 4.15
C LEU A 76 -12.29 -4.12 3.97
N ASP A 77 -11.39 -3.20 4.31
CA ASP A 77 -9.99 -3.51 4.57
C ASP A 77 -9.66 -3.20 6.04
N THR A 78 -8.76 -3.97 6.62
CA THR A 78 -8.30 -3.86 8.01
C THR A 78 -6.81 -3.53 8.09
N CYS A 79 -6.15 -3.22 6.98
CA CYS A 79 -4.71 -2.97 6.95
C CYS A 79 -4.29 -1.81 7.88
N GLY A 80 -3.03 -1.83 8.29
CA GLY A 80 -2.39 -0.76 9.05
C GLY A 80 -1.06 -0.40 8.41
N THR A 81 -0.49 0.74 8.81
CA THR A 81 0.83 1.20 8.32
C THR A 81 1.97 0.28 8.75
N GLY A 82 1.80 -0.43 9.88
CA GLY A 82 2.88 -1.19 10.53
C GLY A 82 3.93 -0.26 11.15
N GLY A 83 5.00 -0.86 11.70
CA GLY A 83 6.17 -0.12 12.20
C GLY A 83 5.93 0.68 13.50
N ASP A 84 4.89 0.36 14.26
CA ASP A 84 4.58 0.98 15.56
C ASP A 84 5.50 0.49 16.70
N GLY A 85 6.32 -0.55 16.45
CA GLY A 85 7.23 -1.14 17.43
C GLY A 85 6.52 -1.90 18.57
N SER A 86 5.20 -2.10 18.48
CA SER A 86 4.40 -2.66 19.58
C SER A 86 4.55 -4.18 19.73
N ASN A 87 5.10 -4.86 18.72
CA ASN A 87 5.27 -6.32 18.66
C ASN A 87 3.99 -7.10 19.03
N THR A 88 2.82 -6.52 18.73
CA THR A 88 1.54 -7.21 18.90
C THR A 88 1.43 -8.37 17.91
N PHE A 89 0.56 -9.34 18.22
CA PHE A 89 0.15 -10.34 17.24
C PHE A 89 -0.60 -9.69 16.05
N ASN A 90 -0.91 -10.44 14.99
CA ASN A 90 -1.56 -9.89 13.79
C ASN A 90 -3.07 -9.58 14.01
N ILE A 91 -3.35 -8.59 14.85
CA ILE A 91 -4.70 -8.12 15.22
C ILE A 91 -5.54 -7.86 13.98
N SER A 92 -4.99 -7.17 12.99
CA SER A 92 -5.74 -6.84 11.77
C SER A 92 -6.09 -8.07 10.92
N THR A 93 -5.26 -9.12 10.94
CA THR A 93 -5.58 -10.37 10.23
C THR A 93 -6.65 -11.15 10.97
N ALA A 94 -6.56 -11.22 12.31
CA ALA A 94 -7.61 -11.83 13.12
C ALA A 94 -8.96 -11.11 12.96
N ALA A 95 -8.96 -9.77 12.98
CA ALA A 95 -10.15 -8.97 12.76
C ALA A 95 -10.79 -9.22 11.38
N ALA A 96 -9.98 -9.37 10.34
CA ALA A 96 -10.48 -9.68 8.99
C ALA A 96 -11.29 -10.99 8.95
N PHE A 97 -10.83 -12.05 9.62
CA PHE A 97 -11.58 -13.30 9.71
C PHE A 97 -12.89 -13.15 10.48
N VAL A 98 -12.88 -12.44 11.61
CA VAL A 98 -14.09 -12.19 12.41
C VAL A 98 -15.13 -11.39 11.62
N VAL A 99 -14.70 -10.35 10.91
CA VAL A 99 -15.57 -9.51 10.07
C VAL A 99 -16.17 -10.31 8.91
N ALA A 100 -15.35 -11.12 8.22
CA ALA A 100 -15.83 -11.99 7.14
C ALA A 100 -16.85 -13.01 7.65
N ALA A 101 -16.60 -13.61 8.82
CA ALA A 101 -17.53 -14.53 9.47
C ALA A 101 -18.85 -13.85 9.89
N ALA A 102 -18.83 -12.54 10.14
CA ALA A 102 -20.03 -11.74 10.40
C ALA A 102 -20.81 -11.36 9.11
N GLY A 103 -20.35 -11.81 7.94
CA GLY A 103 -21.02 -11.61 6.64
C GLY A 103 -20.64 -10.33 5.90
N VAL A 104 -19.61 -9.61 6.36
CA VAL A 104 -19.12 -8.41 5.65
C VAL A 104 -17.96 -8.83 4.73
N PRO A 105 -18.03 -8.58 3.42
CA PRO A 105 -16.95 -8.92 2.49
C PRO A 105 -15.63 -8.19 2.82
N VAL A 106 -14.54 -8.93 2.93
CA VAL A 106 -13.22 -8.38 3.27
C VAL A 106 -12.24 -8.51 2.10
N ALA A 107 -11.67 -7.38 1.69
CA ALA A 107 -10.53 -7.29 0.78
C ALA A 107 -9.32 -6.79 1.58
N LYS A 108 -8.61 -7.72 2.23
CA LYS A 108 -7.51 -7.35 3.13
C LYS A 108 -6.24 -7.09 2.35
N HIS A 109 -5.73 -5.86 2.39
CA HIS A 109 -4.40 -5.57 1.89
C HIS A 109 -3.35 -5.95 2.94
N GLY A 110 -2.23 -6.53 2.51
CA GLY A 110 -1.17 -6.92 3.42
C GLY A 110 0.15 -7.26 2.75
N ASN A 111 1.18 -7.39 3.58
CA ASN A 111 2.54 -7.67 3.15
C ASN A 111 3.22 -8.64 4.12
N ARG A 112 4.46 -9.04 3.80
CA ARG A 112 5.39 -9.68 4.73
C ARG A 112 5.88 -8.67 5.77
N ALA A 113 6.41 -9.17 6.88
CA ALA A 113 7.09 -8.32 7.85
C ALA A 113 8.26 -7.57 7.19
N VAL A 114 8.35 -6.27 7.48
CA VAL A 114 9.52 -5.44 7.16
C VAL A 114 10.36 -5.17 8.42
N SER A 115 9.71 -4.96 9.56
CA SER A 115 10.36 -4.67 10.86
C SER A 115 9.81 -5.46 12.05
N SER A 116 8.64 -6.12 11.91
CA SER A 116 8.08 -6.99 12.95
C SER A 116 8.60 -8.42 12.83
N ALA A 117 8.35 -9.25 13.84
CA ALA A 117 8.68 -10.67 13.78
C ALA A 117 7.79 -11.48 12.81
N CYS A 118 6.58 -10.99 12.51
CA CYS A 118 5.59 -11.70 11.68
C CYS A 118 4.63 -10.70 11.01
N GLY A 119 4.56 -10.72 9.68
CA GLY A 119 3.62 -9.95 8.88
C GLY A 119 2.32 -10.72 8.62
N SER A 120 1.33 -10.04 8.03
CA SER A 120 0.06 -10.69 7.71
C SER A 120 0.22 -11.84 6.72
N ALA A 121 1.11 -11.70 5.74
CA ALA A 121 1.37 -12.77 4.77
C ALA A 121 2.03 -13.98 5.43
N ASP A 122 2.98 -13.75 6.34
CA ASP A 122 3.73 -14.82 7.01
C ASP A 122 2.80 -15.66 7.91
N LEU A 123 1.86 -15.02 8.61
CA LEU A 123 0.82 -15.72 9.37
C LEU A 123 -0.09 -16.56 8.46
N LEU A 124 -0.55 -16.00 7.35
CA LEU A 124 -1.46 -16.71 6.44
C LEU A 124 -0.79 -17.95 5.84
N GLU A 125 0.47 -17.83 5.44
CA GLU A 125 1.26 -18.98 4.95
C GLU A 125 1.44 -20.05 6.04
N ALA A 126 1.70 -19.65 7.29
CA ALA A 126 1.80 -20.58 8.40
C ALA A 126 0.47 -21.32 8.69
N LEU A 127 -0.67 -20.71 8.34
CA LEU A 127 -2.00 -21.33 8.39
C LEU A 127 -2.32 -22.18 7.15
N GLY A 128 -1.39 -22.30 6.19
CA GLY A 128 -1.58 -23.04 4.94
C GLY A 128 -2.40 -22.28 3.89
N ILE A 129 -2.61 -20.97 4.07
CA ILE A 129 -3.33 -20.12 3.12
C ILE A 129 -2.34 -19.62 2.08
N LYS A 130 -2.68 -19.87 0.80
CA LYS A 130 -1.91 -19.35 -0.33
C LYS A 130 -2.09 -17.84 -0.44
N VAL A 131 -1.01 -17.07 -0.32
CA VAL A 131 -1.04 -15.60 -0.34
C VAL A 131 -0.77 -14.99 -1.71
N ASP A 132 -0.20 -15.75 -2.63
CA ASP A 132 0.20 -15.34 -3.97
C ASP A 132 -0.88 -15.68 -5.03
N LEU A 133 -2.15 -15.58 -4.64
CA LEU A 133 -3.28 -15.77 -5.56
C LEU A 133 -3.29 -14.72 -6.66
N THR A 134 -3.72 -15.13 -7.85
CA THR A 134 -3.95 -14.19 -8.95
C THR A 134 -5.12 -13.25 -8.64
N PRO A 135 -5.19 -12.05 -9.26
CA PRO A 135 -6.30 -11.11 -9.04
C PRO A 135 -7.69 -11.75 -9.19
N ALA A 136 -7.89 -12.59 -10.21
CA ALA A 136 -9.15 -13.31 -10.44
C ALA A 136 -9.46 -14.32 -9.33
N GLN A 137 -8.44 -15.01 -8.79
CA GLN A 137 -8.62 -15.92 -7.66
C GLN A 137 -8.94 -15.18 -6.36
N VAL A 138 -8.36 -13.99 -6.16
CA VAL A 138 -8.72 -13.14 -5.01
C VAL A 138 -10.18 -12.67 -5.13
N GLU A 139 -10.62 -12.26 -6.32
CA GLU A 139 -12.03 -11.91 -6.56
C GLU A 139 -12.97 -13.08 -6.28
N ALA A 140 -12.64 -14.28 -6.76
CA ALA A 140 -13.40 -15.50 -6.48
C ALA A 140 -13.45 -15.81 -4.98
N ALA A 141 -12.33 -15.68 -4.26
CA ALA A 141 -12.29 -15.89 -2.81
C ALA A 141 -13.19 -14.89 -2.04
N ILE A 142 -13.21 -13.62 -2.46
CA ILE A 142 -14.09 -12.61 -1.88
C ILE A 142 -15.56 -12.95 -2.13
N GLU A 143 -15.89 -13.50 -3.30
CA GLU A 143 -17.27 -13.84 -3.66
C GLU A 143 -17.76 -15.13 -2.98
N GLU A 144 -16.93 -16.17 -2.98
CA GLU A 144 -17.31 -17.51 -2.52
C GLU A 144 -17.11 -17.69 -1.01
N VAL A 145 -16.05 -17.10 -0.45
CA VAL A 145 -15.64 -17.26 0.96
C VAL A 145 -15.94 -16.01 1.79
N GLY A 146 -16.12 -14.85 1.14
CA GLY A 146 -16.33 -13.57 1.83
C GLY A 146 -15.03 -12.86 2.24
N ILE A 147 -13.86 -13.42 1.94
CA ILE A 147 -12.56 -12.81 2.24
C ILE A 147 -11.52 -13.11 1.16
N GLY A 148 -10.76 -12.09 0.78
CA GLY A 148 -9.58 -12.21 -0.08
C GLY A 148 -8.40 -11.44 0.48
N PHE A 149 -7.19 -11.98 0.29
CA PHE A 149 -5.94 -11.35 0.67
C PHE A 149 -5.24 -10.76 -0.56
N LEU A 150 -4.98 -9.46 -0.53
CA LEU A 150 -4.30 -8.73 -1.59
C LEU A 150 -2.83 -8.58 -1.16
N PHE A 151 -1.97 -9.45 -1.66
CA PHE A 151 -0.54 -9.43 -1.34
C PHE A 151 0.17 -8.30 -2.07
N ALA A 152 0.63 -7.28 -1.33
CA ALA A 152 1.10 -6.00 -1.88
C ALA A 152 2.12 -6.12 -3.03
N PRO A 153 3.14 -7.00 -3.00
CA PRO A 153 4.08 -7.14 -4.11
C PRO A 153 3.45 -7.57 -5.45
N LEU A 154 2.34 -8.32 -5.42
CA LEU A 154 1.62 -8.73 -6.62
C LEU A 154 0.74 -7.61 -7.19
N PHE A 155 0.12 -6.82 -6.31
CA PHE A 155 -0.83 -5.77 -6.69
C PHE A 155 -0.15 -4.43 -7.01
N HIS A 156 1.05 -4.18 -6.46
CA HIS A 156 1.80 -2.93 -6.59
C HIS A 156 3.19 -3.14 -7.22
N GLN A 157 3.28 -3.87 -8.34
CA GLN A 157 4.55 -4.23 -8.99
C GLN A 157 5.45 -3.03 -9.32
N ALA A 158 4.86 -1.87 -9.62
CA ALA A 158 5.59 -0.63 -9.91
C ALA A 158 6.39 -0.09 -8.70
N MET A 159 6.09 -0.55 -7.47
CA MET A 159 6.87 -0.21 -6.27
C MET A 159 8.30 -0.76 -6.30
N LYS A 160 8.62 -1.70 -7.20
CA LYS A 160 10.00 -2.15 -7.43
C LYS A 160 10.98 -1.03 -7.79
N HIS A 161 10.47 0.10 -8.32
CA HIS A 161 11.28 1.27 -8.67
C HIS A 161 11.56 2.19 -7.46
N ALA A 162 10.79 2.02 -6.37
CA ALA A 162 10.98 2.73 -5.12
C ALA A 162 11.65 1.87 -4.04
N ALA A 163 11.62 0.54 -4.20
CA ALA A 163 12.33 -0.40 -3.34
C ALA A 163 13.84 -0.33 -3.61
N GLY A 164 14.61 -0.05 -2.55
CA GLY A 164 16.07 -0.13 -2.51
C GLY A 164 16.52 -1.36 -1.76
#